data_AF-A0A7J3R9Q8-F1
#
_entry.id   AF-A0A7J3R9Q8-F1
#
_cell.length_a   1.000
_cell.length_b   1.000
_cell.length_c   1.000
_cell.angle_alpha   90.00
_cell.angle_beta   90.00
_cell.angle_gamma   90.00
#
_symmetry.space_group_name_H-M   'P 1'
#
loop_
_entity.id
_entity.type
_entity.pdbx_description
1 polymer ?
#
loop_
_entity_poly.entity_id
_entity_poly.type
_entity_poly.pdbx_seq_one_letter_code
_entity_poly.pdbx_strand_id
1 'polypeptide(L)'
;MKSLFKMKKFRARKRADISVSLLVIMTFVLVGITFFVFVSDEKKILIKMQNSKLFDVISYEENKINFYINEAIENSINVKDKNNFKLEFIENFKNELKKYEIYSDFSEYSGKIREQLTEDNVQILNNTISIEFKGIKISKKLGNNFVSYSYNKKFEKNL
;
A
#
# COMPACT_ATOMS: atom_id res chain seq x y z
N MET A 1 78.46 -0.91 58.87
CA MET A 1 78.10 -0.95 57.43
C MET A 1 77.37 -2.27 57.15
N LYS A 2 76.04 -2.24 57.02
CA LYS A 2 75.25 -3.28 56.33
C LYS A 2 74.00 -2.59 55.79
N SER A 3 73.87 -2.69 54.48
CA SER A 3 72.98 -1.91 53.64
C SER A 3 71.66 -2.65 53.40
N LEU A 4 70.59 -1.88 53.17
CA LEU A 4 69.55 -2.12 52.14
C LEU A 4 68.67 -3.38 52.33
N PHE A 5 67.37 -3.43 52.04
CA PHE A 5 66.46 -2.62 51.24
C PHE A 5 65.06 -2.85 51.83
N LYS A 6 64.29 -1.78 52.08
CA LYS A 6 62.85 -1.89 52.39
C LYS A 6 62.12 -2.41 51.15
N MET A 7 61.65 -3.65 51.17
CA MET A 7 60.65 -4.12 50.20
C MET A 7 59.29 -3.48 50.51
N LYS A 8 58.97 -2.38 49.83
CA LYS A 8 57.61 -1.85 49.72
C LYS A 8 56.78 -2.84 48.89
N LYS A 9 55.95 -3.66 49.55
CA LYS A 9 54.96 -4.50 48.87
C LYS A 9 53.98 -3.62 48.08
N PHE A 10 53.97 -3.77 46.77
CA PHE A 10 53.07 -3.09 45.84
C PHE A 10 51.60 -3.43 46.14
N ARG A 11 50.90 -2.54 46.86
CA ARG A 11 49.42 -2.52 46.94
C ARG A 11 48.88 -1.70 45.76
N ALA A 12 48.84 -2.28 44.55
CA ALA A 12 48.29 -1.62 43.37
C ALA A 12 47.27 -2.45 42.57
N ARG A 13 46.94 -3.69 42.98
CA ARG A 13 46.05 -4.57 42.19
C ARG A 13 44.56 -4.19 42.23
N LYS A 14 44.03 -3.76 43.38
CA LYS A 14 42.59 -3.49 43.56
C LYS A 14 42.00 -2.39 42.67
N ARG A 15 42.80 -1.39 42.26
CA ARG A 15 42.32 -0.29 41.40
C ARG A 15 42.22 -0.69 39.92
N ALA A 16 43.10 -1.59 39.46
CA ALA A 16 43.06 -2.09 38.10
C ALA A 16 41.86 -3.03 37.87
N ASP A 17 41.56 -3.89 38.85
CA ASP A 17 40.43 -4.83 38.75
C ASP A 17 39.09 -4.11 38.58
N ILE A 18 38.85 -3.02 39.31
CA ILE A 18 37.61 -2.23 39.20
C ILE A 18 37.47 -1.61 37.80
N SER A 19 38.56 -1.08 37.24
CA SER A 19 38.55 -0.50 35.89
C SER A 19 38.30 -1.56 34.81
N VAL A 20 38.84 -2.77 34.97
CA VAL A 20 38.62 -3.88 34.04
C VAL A 20 37.17 -4.37 34.13
N SER A 21 36.62 -4.55 35.34
CA SER A 21 35.21 -4.93 35.51
C SER A 21 34.25 -3.89 34.94
N LEU A 22 34.52 -2.59 35.13
CA LEU A 22 33.73 -1.51 34.56
C LEU A 22 33.77 -1.52 33.03
N LEU A 23 34.95 -1.77 32.43
CA LEU A 23 35.13 -1.85 30.98
C LEU A 23 34.35 -3.04 30.39
N VAL A 24 34.36 -4.19 31.06
CA VAL A 24 33.56 -5.36 30.65
C VAL A 24 32.07 -5.04 30.69
N ILE A 25 31.57 -4.41 31.77
CA ILE A 25 30.16 -4.00 31.88
C ILE A 25 29.79 -3.02 30.77
N MET A 26 30.61 -1.99 30.53
CA MET A 26 30.36 -1.03 29.45
C MET A 26 30.34 -1.70 28.08
N THR A 27 31.20 -2.69 27.85
CA THR A 27 31.21 -3.47 26.61
C THR A 27 29.93 -4.26 26.45
N PHE A 28 29.42 -4.91 27.50
CA PHE A 28 28.12 -5.60 27.46
C PHE A 28 26.95 -4.65 27.20
N VAL A 29 26.96 -3.46 27.80
CA VAL A 29 25.94 -2.44 27.55
C VAL A 29 25.98 -1.99 26.08
N LEU A 30 27.16 -1.73 25.53
CA LEU A 30 27.35 -1.38 24.12
C LEU A 30 26.86 -2.47 23.16
N VAL A 31 27.23 -3.73 23.43
CA VAL A 31 26.77 -4.88 22.63
C VAL A 31 25.26 -5.02 22.72
N GLY A 32 24.67 -4.88 23.92
CA GLY A 32 23.23 -4.92 24.12
C GLY A 32 22.48 -3.83 23.37
N ILE A 33 22.97 -2.58 23.42
CA ILE A 33 22.39 -1.46 22.67
C ILE A 33 22.49 -1.72 21.17
N THR A 34 23.66 -2.17 20.69
CA THR A 34 23.87 -2.46 19.27
C THR A 34 22.93 -3.56 18.78
N PHE A 35 22.78 -4.62 19.56
CA PHE A 35 21.85 -5.71 19.26
C PHE A 35 20.39 -5.23 19.25
N PHE A 36 20.00 -4.39 20.21
CA PHE A 36 18.67 -3.80 20.28
C PHE A 36 18.36 -2.91 19.06
N VAL A 37 19.31 -2.08 18.64
CA VAL A 37 19.19 -1.25 17.43
C VAL A 37 19.03 -2.12 16.20
N PHE A 38 19.87 -3.16 16.04
CA PHE A 38 19.81 -4.08 14.90
C PHE A 38 18.45 -4.79 14.80
N VAL A 39 17.96 -5.36 15.90
CA VAL A 39 16.64 -6.02 15.95
C VAL A 39 15.51 -5.02 15.68
N SER A 40 15.64 -3.78 16.16
CA SER A 40 14.64 -2.74 15.92
C SER A 40 14.57 -2.34 14.45
N ASP A 41 15.72 -2.26 13.77
CA ASP A 41 15.78 -1.91 12.35
C ASP A 41 15.30 -3.05 11.45
N GLU A 42 15.60 -4.31 11.78
CA GLU A 42 15.01 -5.47 11.09
C GLU A 42 13.48 -5.45 11.14
N LYS A 43 12.89 -5.16 12.30
CA LYS A 43 11.43 -5.03 12.44
C LYS A 43 10.86 -3.92 11.56
N LYS A 44 11.53 -2.76 11.49
CA LYS A 44 11.12 -1.65 10.61
C LYS A 44 11.17 -2.05 9.14
N ILE A 45 12.23 -2.75 8.72
CA ILE A 45 12.37 -3.23 7.34
C ILE A 45 11.23 -4.20 7.00
N LEU A 46 10.93 -5.16 7.90
CA LEU A 46 9.88 -6.15 7.69
C LEU A 46 8.49 -5.48 7.55
N ILE A 47 8.19 -4.49 8.39
CA ILE A 47 6.96 -3.68 8.28
C ILE A 47 6.92 -2.93 6.94
N LYS A 48 8.03 -2.29 6.52
CA LYS A 48 8.10 -1.60 5.23
C LYS A 48 7.87 -2.55 4.05
N MET A 49 8.45 -3.75 4.08
CA MET A 49 8.24 -4.77 3.05
C MET A 49 6.79 -5.26 3.03
N GLN A 50 6.18 -5.48 4.19
CA GLN A 50 4.75 -5.85 4.26
C GLN A 50 3.87 -4.75 3.68
N ASN A 51 4.09 -3.50 4.06
CA ASN A 51 3.35 -2.36 3.52
C ASN A 51 3.53 -2.25 2.01
N SER A 52 4.75 -2.41 1.47
CA SER A 52 5.00 -2.41 0.02
C SER A 52 4.16 -3.46 -0.69
N LYS A 53 4.15 -4.72 -0.19
CA LYS A 53 3.33 -5.78 -0.75
C LYS A 53 1.83 -5.44 -0.73
N LEU A 54 1.36 -4.75 0.31
CA LEU A 54 -0.02 -4.28 0.38
C LEU A 54 -0.31 -3.23 -0.69
N PHE A 55 0.57 -2.24 -0.85
CA PHE A 55 0.44 -1.21 -1.88
C PHE A 55 0.47 -1.81 -3.29
N ASP A 56 1.33 -2.79 -3.55
CA ASP A 56 1.40 -3.47 -4.85
C ASP A 56 0.09 -4.18 -5.19
N VAL A 57 -0.51 -4.87 -4.22
CA VAL A 57 -1.76 -5.60 -4.41
C VAL A 57 -2.94 -4.64 -4.62
N ILE A 58 -3.00 -3.57 -3.83
CA ILE A 58 -4.01 -2.51 -4.00
C ILE A 58 -3.89 -1.90 -5.40
N SER A 59 -2.68 -1.48 -5.77
CA SER A 59 -2.40 -0.85 -7.07
C SER A 59 -2.73 -1.77 -8.24
N TYR A 60 -2.45 -3.07 -8.11
CA TYR A 60 -2.82 -4.06 -9.12
C TYR A 60 -4.32 -4.17 -9.32
N GLU A 61 -5.10 -4.22 -8.23
CA GLU A 61 -6.57 -4.25 -8.31
C GLU A 61 -7.15 -2.95 -8.88
N GLU A 62 -6.62 -1.78 -8.48
CA GLU A 62 -7.04 -0.50 -9.06
C GLU A 62 -6.78 -0.46 -10.56
N ASN A 63 -5.60 -0.89 -11.00
CA ASN A 63 -5.24 -0.91 -12.41
C ASN A 63 -6.12 -1.84 -13.23
N LYS A 64 -6.51 -2.99 -12.68
CA LYS A 64 -7.48 -3.89 -13.31
C LYS A 64 -8.84 -3.21 -13.50
N ILE A 65 -9.38 -2.61 -12.45
CA ILE A 65 -10.67 -1.92 -12.52
C ILE A 65 -10.61 -0.76 -13.52
N ASN A 66 -9.53 0.03 -13.49
CA ASN A 66 -9.30 1.11 -14.44
C ASN A 66 -9.28 0.60 -15.89
N PHE A 67 -8.62 -0.53 -16.13
CA PHE A 67 -8.52 -1.14 -17.46
C PHE A 67 -9.91 -1.50 -18.01
N TYR A 68 -10.70 -2.28 -17.26
CA TYR A 68 -12.02 -2.70 -17.71
C TYR A 68 -13.01 -1.54 -17.86
N ILE A 69 -12.96 -0.55 -16.96
CA ILE A 69 -13.80 0.64 -17.08
C ILE A 69 -13.43 1.43 -18.34
N ASN A 70 -12.14 1.66 -18.60
CA ASN A 70 -11.70 2.38 -19.80
C ASN A 70 -12.13 1.66 -21.08
N GLU A 71 -11.95 0.34 -21.13
CA GLU A 71 -12.35 -0.48 -22.28
C GLU A 71 -13.86 -0.42 -22.50
N ALA A 72 -14.65 -0.53 -21.42
CA ALA A 72 -16.10 -0.40 -21.50
C ALA A 72 -16.52 1.01 -21.95
N ILE A 73 -15.86 2.10 -21.50
CA ILE A 73 -16.14 3.46 -21.98
C ILE A 73 -15.89 3.55 -23.48
N GLU A 74 -14.74 3.06 -23.96
CA GLU A 74 -14.38 3.09 -25.38
C GLU A 74 -15.40 2.36 -26.25
N ASN A 75 -15.82 1.16 -25.81
CA ASN A 75 -16.80 0.36 -26.54
C ASN A 75 -18.23 0.93 -26.48
N SER A 76 -18.51 1.81 -25.53
CA SER A 76 -19.84 2.42 -25.33
C SER A 76 -20.06 3.69 -26.15
N ILE A 77 -18.99 4.26 -26.70
CA ILE A 77 -19.05 5.42 -27.60
C ILE A 77 -19.49 4.91 -28.98
N ASN A 78 -20.78 4.62 -29.13
CA ASN A 78 -21.38 4.31 -30.42
C ASN A 78 -22.24 5.50 -30.85
N VAL A 79 -21.72 6.30 -31.77
CA VAL A 79 -22.33 7.56 -32.22
C VAL A 79 -23.40 7.25 -33.26
N LYS A 80 -24.61 6.90 -32.82
CA LYS A 80 -25.75 6.71 -33.74
C LYS A 80 -26.83 7.77 -33.59
N ASP A 81 -27.05 8.34 -32.40
CA ASP A 81 -28.04 9.41 -32.23
C ASP A 81 -27.59 10.52 -31.26
N LYS A 82 -27.52 11.77 -31.76
CA LYS A 82 -27.03 12.93 -30.97
C LYS A 82 -28.05 13.46 -29.97
N ASN A 83 -29.34 13.22 -30.21
CA ASN A 83 -30.41 13.83 -29.41
C ASN A 83 -30.63 13.17 -28.05
N ASN A 84 -30.15 11.92 -27.85
CA ASN A 84 -30.25 11.22 -26.57
C ASN A 84 -28.94 10.51 -26.16
N PHE A 85 -27.81 11.06 -26.62
CA PHE A 85 -26.49 10.46 -26.51
C PHE A 85 -26.10 10.05 -25.08
N LYS A 86 -26.51 10.82 -24.06
CA LYS A 86 -26.17 10.54 -22.66
C LYS A 86 -26.85 9.27 -22.13
N LEU A 87 -28.15 9.12 -22.38
CA LEU A 87 -28.90 7.94 -21.94
C LEU A 87 -28.43 6.70 -22.70
N GLU A 88 -28.26 6.83 -24.01
CA GLU A 88 -27.75 5.74 -24.86
C GLU A 88 -26.34 5.31 -24.42
N PHE A 89 -25.46 6.26 -24.10
CA PHE A 89 -24.14 5.97 -23.56
C PHE A 89 -24.23 5.21 -22.24
N ILE A 90 -25.08 5.64 -21.30
CA ILE A 90 -25.25 4.98 -20.00
C ILE A 90 -25.73 3.54 -20.20
N GLU A 91 -26.73 3.31 -21.05
CA GLU A 91 -27.23 1.96 -21.33
C GLU A 91 -26.19 1.08 -22.00
N ASN A 92 -25.49 1.59 -23.02
CA ASN A 92 -24.39 0.88 -23.68
C ASN A 92 -23.28 0.54 -22.68
N PHE A 93 -22.92 1.47 -21.81
CA PHE A 93 -21.90 1.26 -20.79
C PHE A 93 -22.31 0.23 -19.74
N LYS A 94 -23.58 0.22 -19.31
CA LYS A 94 -24.12 -0.85 -18.46
C LYS A 94 -24.07 -2.21 -19.16
N ASN A 95 -24.37 -2.26 -20.45
CA ASN A 95 -24.34 -3.49 -21.24
C ASN A 95 -22.91 -4.00 -21.49
N GLU A 96 -21.95 -3.11 -21.77
CA GLU A 96 -20.54 -3.47 -21.89
C GLU A 96 -19.99 -3.98 -20.56
N LEU A 97 -20.22 -3.28 -19.44
CA LEU A 97 -19.80 -3.72 -18.10
C LEU A 97 -20.34 -5.12 -17.76
N LYS A 98 -21.55 -5.46 -18.21
CA LYS A 98 -22.14 -6.79 -18.02
C LYS A 98 -21.36 -7.90 -18.74
N LYS A 99 -20.75 -7.62 -19.89
CA LYS A 99 -19.89 -8.62 -20.58
C LYS A 99 -18.69 -8.99 -19.74
N TYR A 100 -18.16 -8.04 -18.97
CA TYR A 100 -17.01 -8.26 -18.11
C TYR A 100 -17.35 -8.95 -16.77
N GLU A 101 -18.64 -9.19 -16.45
CA GLU A 101 -19.06 -10.00 -15.28
C GLU A 101 -18.60 -11.46 -15.37
N ILE A 102 -18.40 -11.96 -16.59
CA ILE A 102 -17.97 -13.35 -16.83
C ILE A 102 -16.53 -13.56 -16.34
N TYR A 103 -15.74 -12.50 -16.24
CA TYR A 103 -14.40 -12.56 -15.67
C TYR A 103 -14.50 -12.55 -14.13
N SER A 104 -14.16 -13.68 -13.50
CA SER A 104 -14.18 -13.86 -12.04
C SER A 104 -13.56 -12.69 -11.29
N ASP A 105 -12.48 -12.16 -11.84
CA ASP A 105 -11.65 -11.11 -11.25
C ASP A 105 -12.32 -9.73 -11.22
N PHE A 106 -13.29 -9.46 -12.09
CA PHE A 106 -13.99 -8.17 -12.17
C PHE A 106 -15.46 -8.24 -11.74
N SER A 107 -16.01 -9.46 -11.66
CA SER A 107 -17.40 -9.74 -11.30
C SER A 107 -17.87 -9.08 -10.00
N GLU A 108 -17.00 -8.95 -8.99
CA GLU A 108 -17.34 -8.33 -7.71
C GLU A 108 -17.53 -6.80 -7.81
N TYR A 109 -16.92 -6.17 -8.81
CA TYR A 109 -16.90 -4.72 -8.98
C TYR A 109 -17.89 -4.25 -10.03
N SER A 110 -18.06 -4.99 -11.12
CA SER A 110 -18.94 -4.65 -12.24
C SER A 110 -20.38 -4.35 -11.80
N GLY A 111 -20.96 -5.15 -10.90
CA GLY A 111 -22.29 -4.92 -10.36
C GLY A 111 -22.41 -3.60 -9.59
N LYS A 112 -21.47 -3.35 -8.66
CA LYS A 112 -21.42 -2.11 -7.85
C LYS A 112 -21.22 -0.87 -8.73
N ILE A 113 -20.36 -0.97 -9.74
CA ILE A 113 -20.13 0.10 -10.73
C ILE A 113 -21.42 0.36 -11.52
N ARG A 114 -22.10 -0.70 -11.96
CA ARG A 114 -23.34 -0.61 -12.75
C ARG A 114 -24.47 0.05 -11.98
N GLU A 115 -24.61 -0.25 -10.70
CA GLU A 115 -25.61 0.33 -9.81
C GLU A 115 -25.38 1.83 -9.56
N GLN A 116 -24.12 2.27 -9.54
CA GLN A 116 -23.80 3.68 -9.36
C GLN A 116 -24.03 4.51 -10.62
N LEU A 117 -24.13 3.91 -11.81
CA LEU A 117 -24.33 4.65 -13.06
C LEU A 117 -25.75 5.24 -13.15
N THR A 118 -25.82 6.54 -12.94
CA THR A 118 -27.01 7.37 -13.04
C THR A 118 -26.76 8.54 -14.00
N GLU A 119 -27.77 9.35 -14.27
CA GLU A 119 -27.56 10.57 -15.04
C GLU A 119 -26.73 11.61 -14.27
N ASP A 120 -26.77 11.58 -12.94
CA ASP A 120 -26.12 12.61 -12.12
C ASP A 120 -24.60 12.44 -12.05
N ASN A 121 -24.09 11.20 -12.15
CA ASN A 121 -22.66 10.92 -12.07
C ASN A 121 -21.95 10.85 -13.43
N VAL A 122 -22.71 10.93 -14.53
CA VAL A 122 -22.18 11.00 -15.89
C VAL A 122 -22.38 12.42 -16.45
N GLN A 123 -21.28 13.09 -16.77
CA GLN A 123 -21.29 14.41 -17.39
C GLN A 123 -20.72 14.30 -18.81
N ILE A 124 -21.45 14.80 -19.79
CA ILE A 124 -21.00 14.88 -21.18
C ILE A 124 -21.01 16.35 -21.57
N LEU A 125 -19.84 16.96 -21.61
CA LEU A 125 -19.64 18.38 -21.85
C LEU A 125 -18.50 18.55 -22.85
N ASN A 126 -18.65 19.44 -23.82
CA ASN A 126 -17.59 19.85 -24.74
C ASN A 126 -16.78 18.69 -25.35
N ASN A 127 -17.48 17.65 -25.82
CA ASN A 127 -16.83 16.49 -26.44
C ASN A 127 -15.98 15.66 -25.45
N THR A 128 -16.26 15.75 -24.15
CA THR A 128 -15.63 14.94 -23.09
C THR A 128 -16.71 14.22 -22.29
N ILE A 129 -16.55 12.91 -22.09
CA ILE A 129 -17.32 12.11 -21.14
C ILE A 129 -16.56 12.06 -19.82
N SER A 130 -17.22 12.45 -18.73
CA SER A 130 -16.72 12.36 -17.36
C SER A 130 -17.63 11.44 -16.53
N ILE A 131 -17.06 10.43 -15.89
CA ILE A 131 -17.80 9.53 -14.99
C ILE A 131 -17.10 9.51 -13.63
N GLU A 132 -17.85 9.77 -12.56
CA GLU A 132 -17.32 9.73 -11.20
C GLU A 132 -17.87 8.53 -10.43
N PHE A 133 -16.97 7.65 -9.97
CA PHE A 133 -17.29 6.54 -9.08
C PHE A 133 -16.84 6.84 -7.66
N LYS A 134 -17.71 6.60 -6.68
CA LYS A 134 -17.43 6.86 -5.26
C LYS A 134 -17.74 5.65 -4.40
N GLY A 135 -16.88 5.37 -3.42
CA GLY A 135 -17.20 4.44 -2.36
C GLY A 135 -17.13 2.96 -2.74
N ILE A 136 -16.52 2.60 -3.87
CA ILE A 136 -16.42 1.18 -4.26
C ILE A 136 -15.45 0.49 -3.30
N LYS A 137 -15.97 -0.38 -2.44
CA LYS A 137 -15.15 -1.12 -1.48
C LYS A 137 -14.43 -2.25 -2.19
N ILE A 138 -13.10 -2.17 -2.19
CA ILE A 138 -12.20 -3.21 -2.69
C ILE A 138 -11.61 -3.90 -1.47
N SER A 139 -11.85 -5.21 -1.34
CA SER A 139 -11.38 -6.00 -0.21
C SER A 139 -10.65 -7.25 -0.65
N LYS A 140 -9.46 -7.48 -0.10
CA LYS A 140 -8.67 -8.67 -0.42
C LYS A 140 -8.03 -9.25 0.83
N LYS A 141 -7.97 -10.58 0.87
CA LYS A 141 -7.28 -11.32 1.93
C LYS A 141 -5.81 -11.49 1.55
N LEU A 142 -4.91 -11.03 2.42
CA LEU A 142 -3.46 -11.08 2.28
C LEU A 142 -2.88 -11.87 3.45
N GLY A 143 -2.65 -13.16 3.24
CA GLY A 143 -2.30 -14.09 4.31
C GLY A 143 -3.41 -14.16 5.36
N ASN A 144 -3.12 -13.77 6.60
CA ASN A 144 -4.09 -13.70 7.69
C ASN A 144 -4.79 -12.35 7.84
N ASN A 145 -4.39 -11.34 7.07
CA ASN A 145 -4.92 -9.99 7.18
C ASN A 145 -5.99 -9.73 6.09
N PHE A 146 -7.08 -9.06 6.46
CA PHE A 146 -8.03 -8.49 5.52
C PHE A 146 -7.69 -7.02 5.30
N VAL A 147 -7.52 -6.64 4.03
CA VAL A 147 -7.31 -5.25 3.64
C VAL A 147 -8.51 -4.81 2.83
N SER A 148 -9.07 -3.66 3.19
CA SER A 148 -10.14 -3.04 2.43
C SER A 148 -9.91 -1.55 2.27
N TYR A 149 -10.19 -1.02 1.09
CA TYR A 149 -10.10 0.41 0.81
C TYR A 149 -11.29 0.87 -0.03
N SER A 150 -11.53 2.18 -0.01
CA SER A 150 -12.59 2.84 -0.78
C SER A 150 -11.98 3.40 -2.05
N TYR A 151 -12.36 2.84 -3.18
CA TYR A 151 -11.97 3.30 -4.51
C TYR A 151 -12.88 4.45 -4.94
N ASN A 152 -12.23 5.57 -5.24
CA ASN A 152 -12.86 6.79 -5.75
C ASN A 152 -12.06 7.23 -6.97
N LYS A 153 -12.71 7.32 -8.13
CA LYS A 153 -12.04 7.71 -9.37
C LYS A 153 -12.97 8.43 -10.32
N LYS A 154 -12.44 9.51 -10.92
CA LYS A 154 -13.05 10.20 -12.05
C LYS A 154 -12.37 9.71 -13.33
N PHE A 155 -13.16 9.25 -14.27
CA PHE A 155 -12.74 8.90 -15.63
C PHE A 155 -13.11 10.03 -16.56
N GLU A 156 -12.18 10.45 -17.41
CA GLU A 156 -12.38 11.49 -18.41
C GLU A 156 -11.92 10.97 -19.77
N LYS A 157 -12.77 11.06 -20.79
CA LYS A 157 -12.47 10.62 -22.15
C LYS A 157 -12.93 11.67 -23.15
N ASN A 158 -12.02 12.12 -24.01
CA ASN A 158 -12.37 12.96 -25.16
C ASN A 158 -12.96 12.08 -26.27
N LEU A 159 -14.10 12.50 -26.80
CA LEU A 159 -14.85 11.88 -27.89
C LEU A 159 -14.22 12.11 -29.26
#